data_AF-A0A8S4A1Q9-F1
#
_entry.id   AF-A0A8S4A1Q9-F1
#
_cell.length_a   1.000
_cell.length_b   1.000
_cell.length_c   1.000
_cell.angle_alpha   90.00
_cell.angle_beta   90.00
_cell.angle_gamma   90.00
#
_symmetry.space_group_name_H-M   'P 1'
#
loop_
_entity.id
_entity.type
_entity.pdbx_description
1 polymer ?
#
loop_
_entity_poly.entity_id
_entity_poly.type
_entity_poly.pdbx_seq_one_letter_code
_entity_poly.pdbx_strand_id
1 'polypeptide(L)' 'IMEGRSSFGKKHNKTHTFCQKCGQRAFHIQKKTCALNWSNTTQQGKRAGTGRMNRTVPKAKKNTVVAPASSV' A
#
# COMPACT_ATOMS: atom_id res chain seq x y z
N ILE A 1 -37.39 -0.49 10.75
CA ILE A 1 -37.02 -0.83 9.36
C ILE A 1 -35.89 -1.85 9.45
N MET A 2 -36.02 -2.99 8.77
CA MET A 2 -35.11 -4.13 8.90
C MET A 2 -33.76 -3.83 8.19
N GLU A 3 -32.82 -3.23 8.92
CA GLU A 3 -31.49 -2.88 8.42
C GLU A 3 -30.57 -4.11 8.42
N GLY A 4 -30.67 -4.97 7.40
CA GLY A 4 -29.73 -6.11 7.35
C GLY A 4 -29.72 -6.96 6.11
N ARG A 5 -30.74 -6.93 5.25
CA ARG A 5 -30.82 -7.88 4.12
C ARG A 5 -31.25 -7.25 2.79
N SER A 6 -32.26 -6.38 2.80
CA SER A 6 -32.82 -5.79 1.56
C SER A 6 -31.96 -4.67 0.94
N SER A 7 -31.09 -4.03 1.72
CA SER A 7 -30.33 -2.85 1.28
C SER A 7 -29.01 -3.17 0.56
N PHE A 8 -28.52 -4.41 0.60
CA PHE A 8 -27.27 -4.80 -0.07
C PHE A 8 -27.40 -4.91 -1.60
N GLY A 9 -28.58 -5.23 -2.11
CA GLY A 9 -28.82 -5.37 -3.57
C GLY A 9 -28.65 -4.07 -4.37
N LYS A 10 -28.69 -2.92 -3.70
CA LYS A 10 -28.57 -1.59 -4.34
C LYS A 10 -27.12 -1.13 -4.54
N LYS A 11 -26.12 -1.87 -4.05
CA LYS A 11 -24.70 -1.47 -4.04
C LYS A 11 -23.94 -2.01 -5.27
N HIS A 12 -24.23 -1.48 -6.46
CA HIS A 12 -23.55 -1.88 -7.70
C HIS A 12 -22.31 -1.02 -8.03
N ASN A 13 -22.32 0.26 -7.67
CA ASN A 13 -21.24 1.19 -7.99
C ASN A 13 -19.97 0.91 -7.16
N LYS A 14 -18.82 0.83 -7.83
CA LYS A 14 -17.52 0.69 -7.17
C LYS A 14 -16.90 2.06 -6.96
N THR A 15 -16.42 2.33 -5.74
CA THR A 15 -15.74 3.58 -5.39
C THR A 15 -14.24 3.54 -5.68
N HIS A 16 -13.66 2.34 -5.75
CA HIS A 16 -12.23 2.12 -5.91
C HIS A 16 -11.89 1.34 -7.18
N THR A 17 -10.78 1.74 -7.82
CA THR A 17 -10.16 1.05 -8.95
C THR A 17 -8.69 0.74 -8.66
N PHE A 18 -8.06 0.05 -9.60
CA PHE A 18 -6.64 -0.30 -9.54
C PHE A 18 -5.76 0.95 -9.62
N CYS A 19 -4.83 1.10 -8.68
CA CYS A 19 -3.86 2.19 -8.65
C CYS A 19 -2.57 1.79 -9.36
N GLN A 20 -2.22 2.49 -10.44
CA GLN A 20 -0.98 2.25 -11.19
C GLN A 20 0.30 2.43 -10.35
N LYS A 21 0.27 3.29 -9.33
CA LYS A 21 1.42 3.53 -8.42
C LYS A 21 1.55 2.45 -7.34
N CYS A 22 0.44 1.83 -6.96
CA CYS A 22 0.41 0.94 -5.79
C CYS A 22 0.23 -0.53 -6.14
N GLY A 23 -0.24 -0.85 -7.34
CA GLY A 23 -0.57 -2.21 -7.73
C GLY A 23 -1.77 -2.79 -6.98
N GLN A 24 -2.58 -1.95 -6.32
CA GLN A 24 -3.68 -2.35 -5.44
C GLN A 24 -4.98 -1.61 -5.81
N ARG A 25 -6.14 -2.19 -5.48
CA ARG A 25 -7.46 -1.56 -5.68
C ARG A 25 -7.72 -0.48 -4.61
N ALA A 26 -6.95 0.60 -4.67
CA ALA A 26 -6.95 1.67 -3.68
C ALA A 26 -7.13 3.07 -4.28
N PHE A 27 -7.27 3.17 -5.60
CA PHE A 27 -7.50 4.46 -6.25
C PHE A 27 -8.97 4.85 -6.15
N HIS A 28 -9.25 5.99 -5.53
CA HIS A 28 -10.62 6.49 -5.38
C HIS A 28 -11.03 7.28 -6.63
N ILE A 29 -12.11 6.87 -7.31
CA ILE A 29 -12.52 7.44 -8.61
C ILE A 29 -12.89 8.93 -8.48
N GLN A 30 -13.76 9.25 -7.54
CA GLN A 30 -14.25 10.63 -7.38
C GLN A 30 -13.16 11.61 -6.91
N LYS A 31 -12.40 11.21 -5.89
CA LYS A 31 -11.36 12.05 -5.27
C LYS A 31 -10.05 12.05 -6.05
N LYS A 32 -9.88 11.15 -7.02
CA LYS A 32 -8.64 10.95 -7.78
C LYS A 32 -7.40 10.76 -6.90
N THR A 33 -7.58 10.25 -5.69
CA THR A 33 -6.51 10.02 -4.71
C THR A 33 -6.37 8.55 -4.38
N CYS A 34 -5.15 8.13 -4.01
CA CYS A 34 -4.88 6.78 -3.55
C CYS A 34 -4.93 6.74 -2.01
N ALA A 35 -5.68 5.79 -1.43
CA ALA A 35 -5.80 5.66 0.02
C ALA A 35 -4.50 5.20 0.72
N LEU A 36 -3.59 4.57 -0.02
CA LEU A 36 -2.42 3.86 0.53
C LEU A 36 -1.11 4.65 0.48
N ASN A 37 -1.15 5.97 0.24
CA ASN A 37 0.05 6.79 0.08
C ASN A 37 0.78 7.08 1.41
N TRP A 38 0.05 7.16 2.52
CA TRP A 38 0.58 7.72 3.78
C TRP A 38 0.77 6.71 4.91
N SER A 39 0.36 5.45 4.74
CA SER A 39 0.49 4.42 5.77
C SER A 39 1.89 3.79 5.76
N ASN A 40 2.58 3.85 6.91
CA ASN A 40 3.89 3.23 7.11
C ASN A 40 3.89 1.73 6.78
N THR A 41 2.79 1.02 7.03
CA THR A 41 2.61 -0.40 6.71
C THR A 41 2.60 -0.66 5.20
N THR A 42 2.00 0.24 4.40
CA THR A 42 1.97 0.08 2.94
C THR A 42 3.30 0.45 2.30
N GLN A 43 4.03 1.40 2.88
CA GLN A 43 5.40 1.70 2.45
C GLN A 43 6.34 0.52 2.72
N GLN A 44 6.19 -0.18 3.85
CA GLN A 44 6.97 -1.38 4.17
C GLN A 44 6.82 -2.50 3.14
N GLY A 45 5.59 -2.79 2.68
CA GLY A 45 5.36 -3.81 1.64
C GLY A 45 5.97 -3.47 0.26
N LYS A 46 6.36 -2.22 0.04
CA LYS A 46 6.97 -1.72 -1.21
C LYS A 46 8.45 -1.35 -1.08
N ARG A 47 9.07 -1.60 0.08
CA ARG A 47 10.50 -1.33 0.28
C ARG A 47 11.34 -2.14 -0.70
N ALA A 48 12.49 -1.59 -1.09
CA ALA A 48 13.45 -2.28 -1.95
C ALA A 48 13.75 -3.68 -1.37
N GLY A 49 13.67 -4.71 -2.22
CA GLY A 49 13.85 -6.11 -1.83
C GLY A 49 12.57 -6.95 -1.82
N THR A 50 11.37 -6.36 -1.77
CA THR A 50 10.11 -7.13 -1.84
C THR A 50 9.69 -7.51 -3.27
N GLY A 51 10.16 -6.75 -4.26
CA GLY A 51 9.93 -7.00 -5.69
C GLY A 51 11.14 -7.60 -6.39
N ARG A 52 10.96 -7.94 -7.68
CA ARG A 52 12.04 -8.44 -8.53
C ARG A 52 13.06 -7.32 -8.74
N MET A 53 14.28 -7.52 -8.23
CA MET A 53 15.39 -6.60 -8.41
C MET A 53 16.14 -6.90 -9.71
N ASN A 54 16.54 -5.86 -10.45
CA ASN A 54 17.41 -6.04 -11.61
C ASN A 54 18.77 -6.58 -11.14
N ARG A 55 19.25 -7.67 -11.72
CA ARG A 55 20.46 -8.37 -11.27
C ARG A 55 21.76 -7.57 -11.45
N THR A 56 21.72 -6.49 -12.23
CA THR A 56 22.87 -5.64 -12.54
C THR A 56 23.18 -4.58 -11.46
N VAL A 57 22.36 -4.44 -10.41
CA VAL A 57 22.70 -3.50 -9.32
C VAL A 57 23.88 -4.07 -8.51
N PRO A 58 24.94 -3.28 -8.25
CA PRO A 58 26.01 -3.71 -7.36
C PRO A 58 25.45 -4.07 -5.98
N LYS A 59 25.86 -5.22 -5.44
CA LYS A 59 25.49 -5.64 -4.08
C LYS A 59 25.95 -4.57 -3.09
N ALA A 60 25.02 -4.02 -2.32
CA ALA A 60 25.34 -3.09 -1.25
C ALA A 60 26.33 -3.76 -0.27
N LYS A 61 27.46 -3.11 0.01
CA LYS A 61 28.33 -3.49 1.13
C LYS A 61 27.50 -3.42 2.41
N LYS A 62 27.57 -4.46 3.25
CA LYS A 62 26.90 -4.48 4.54
C LYS A 62 27.57 -3.46 5.44
N ASN A 63 26.97 -2.29 5.62
CA ASN A 63 27.44 -1.33 6.62
C ASN A 63 26.97 -1.83 7.99
N THR A 64 27.91 -2.24 8.84
CA THR A 64 27.68 -2.53 10.26
C THR A 64 27.41 -1.23 11.00
N VAL A 65 26.16 -0.76 10.99
CA VAL A 65 25.70 0.28 11.91
C VAL A 65 24.81 -0.38 12.94
N VAL A 66 25.38 -0.61 14.10
CA VAL A 66 24.65 -0.96 15.33
C VAL A 66 23.74 0.22 15.62
N ALA A 67 22.43 0.01 15.62
CA ALA A 67 21.47 1.05 15.98
C ALA A 67 21.67 1.44 17.45
N PRO A 68 21.82 2.73 17.81
CA PRO A 68 21.70 3.11 19.22
C PRO A 68 20.25 2.89 19.65
N ALA A 69 20.06 2.12 20.71
CA ALA A 69 18.79 2.06 21.43
C ALA A 69 18.39 3.50 21.77
N SER A 70 17.24 3.94 21.29
CA SER A 70 16.67 5.21 21.72
C SER A 70 16.35 5.09 23.21
N SER A 71 17.18 5.72 24.02
CA SER A 71 16.89 6.03 25.42
C SER A 71 15.77 7.07 25.49
N VAL A 72 14.98 6.91 26.55
CA VAL A 72 13.84 7.71 27.06
C VAL A 72 12.49 7.42 26.42
#